data_AF-A0A6I2KYV7-F1
#
_entry.id   AF-A0A6I2KYV7-F1
#
_cell.length_a   1.000
_cell.length_b   1.000
_cell.length_c   1.000
_cell.angle_alpha   90.00
_cell.angle_beta   90.00
_cell.angle_gamma   90.00
#
_symmetry.space_group_name_H-M   'P 1'
#
loop_
_entity.id
_entity.type
_entity.pdbx_description
1 polymer ?
#
loop_
_entity_poly.entity_id
_entity_poly.type
_entity_poly.pdbx_seq_one_letter_code
_entity_poly.pdbx_strand_id
1 'polypeptide(L)'
;MGQLPSALPGKALCLRQRTSGPVAGVIGITDTSSVAALKNYFPRGGVEFVYAPKNNRLAAGKPRRHVQLCGSTHQQLAASIKATPNSVLVGGTLSRDATGALLTSEQSGHYGDKWTPVIRIQFTIWLMARTGLPVIHYYEEQP
;
A
#
# COMPACT_ATOMS: atom_id res chain seq x y z
N MET A 1 28.00 -21.69 42.60
CA MET A 1 27.96 -20.60 41.61
C MET A 1 27.81 -21.23 40.24
N GLY A 2 26.65 -21.06 39.60
CA GLY A 2 26.37 -21.60 38.27
C GLY A 2 25.39 -20.64 37.60
N GLN A 3 25.90 -19.94 36.60
CA GLN A 3 25.36 -18.72 36.02
C GLN A 3 24.16 -19.04 35.09
N LEU A 4 23.04 -18.33 35.26
CA LEU A 4 21.92 -18.36 34.32
C LEU A 4 22.41 -17.92 32.93
N PRO A 5 22.02 -18.60 31.83
CA PRO A 5 22.27 -18.07 30.51
C PRO A 5 21.40 -16.82 30.27
N SER A 6 22.14 -15.78 29.90
CA SER A 6 21.73 -14.43 29.55
C SER A 6 20.59 -14.38 28.53
N ALA A 7 19.60 -13.53 28.79
CA ALA A 7 18.55 -13.20 27.84
C ALA A 7 19.15 -12.58 26.57
N LEU A 8 18.81 -13.15 25.41
CA LEU A 8 19.10 -12.55 24.12
C LEU A 8 18.39 -11.19 23.99
N PRO A 9 19.04 -10.15 23.45
CA PRO A 9 18.47 -8.82 23.35
C PRO A 9 17.29 -8.82 22.36
N GLY A 10 16.23 -8.09 22.73
CA GLY A 10 14.99 -7.99 22.00
C GLY A 10 15.18 -7.52 20.56
N LYS A 11 15.12 -8.46 19.61
CA LYS A 11 14.64 -8.16 18.25
C LYS A 11 13.13 -8.10 18.34
N ALA A 12 12.55 -6.93 18.05
CA ALA A 12 11.13 -6.81 17.76
C ALA A 12 10.79 -7.84 16.67
N LEU A 13 10.10 -8.90 17.07
CA LEU A 13 9.69 -9.98 16.18
C LEU A 13 8.55 -9.44 15.31
N CYS A 14 8.89 -8.83 14.17
CA CYS A 14 7.93 -8.36 13.19
C CYS A 14 7.13 -9.57 12.68
N LEU A 15 5.85 -9.63 13.03
CA LEU A 15 4.99 -10.79 12.75
C LEU A 15 4.75 -10.93 11.24
N ARG A 16 5.15 -12.06 10.66
CA ARG A 16 4.64 -12.50 9.35
C ARG A 16 3.19 -12.94 9.52
N GLN A 17 2.24 -12.16 9.02
CA GLN A 17 0.84 -12.58 8.97
C GLN A 17 0.67 -13.81 8.04
N ARG A 18 0.08 -14.89 8.59
CA ARG A 18 -0.45 -16.06 7.85
C ARG A 18 -1.97 -15.92 7.68
N THR A 19 -2.40 -14.86 7.01
CA THR A 19 -3.80 -14.69 6.61
C THR A 19 -3.86 -14.49 5.10
N SER A 20 -4.93 -14.99 4.48
CA SER A 20 -5.17 -14.93 3.03
C SER A 20 -5.63 -13.55 2.54
N GLY A 21 -5.80 -12.59 3.45
CA GLY A 21 -6.08 -11.19 3.17
C GLY A 21 -4.98 -10.25 3.67
N PRO A 22 -4.99 -8.98 3.26
CA PRO A 22 -4.08 -7.97 3.78
C PRO A 22 -4.25 -7.82 5.30
N VAL A 23 -3.20 -7.30 5.93
CA VAL A 23 -3.19 -6.87 7.33
C VAL A 23 -4.45 -6.06 7.68
N ALA A 24 -5.01 -6.26 8.87
CA ALA A 24 -6.18 -5.52 9.33
C ALA A 24 -6.00 -3.99 9.16
N GLY A 25 -6.96 -3.34 8.50
CA GLY A 25 -6.90 -1.91 8.15
C GLY A 25 -6.31 -1.62 6.76
N VAL A 26 -5.87 -2.65 6.04
CA VAL A 26 -5.38 -2.54 4.67
C VAL A 26 -6.40 -3.14 3.70
N ILE A 27 -6.72 -2.39 2.66
CA ILE A 27 -7.48 -2.87 1.51
C ILE A 27 -6.47 -3.29 0.45
N GLY A 28 -6.51 -4.56 0.05
CA GLY A 28 -5.59 -5.13 -0.94
C GLY A 28 -6.34 -5.53 -2.19
N ILE A 29 -5.88 -5.02 -3.33
CA ILE A 29 -6.44 -5.33 -4.65
C ILE A 29 -5.39 -6.05 -5.49
N THR A 30 -5.77 -7.17 -6.08
CA THR A 30 -5.01 -7.89 -7.12
C THR A 30 -5.83 -7.94 -8.41
N ASP A 31 -5.37 -8.64 -9.44
CA ASP A 31 -6.14 -8.90 -10.67
C ASP A 31 -7.40 -9.77 -10.47
N THR A 32 -7.55 -10.45 -9.34
CA THR A 32 -8.65 -11.40 -9.10
C THR A 32 -9.41 -11.17 -7.79
N SER A 33 -8.93 -10.29 -6.91
CA SER A 33 -9.59 -9.99 -5.63
C SER A 33 -10.93 -9.26 -5.84
N SER A 34 -11.77 -9.24 -4.80
CA SER A 34 -12.91 -8.32 -4.80
C SER A 34 -12.43 -6.86 -4.66
N VAL A 35 -13.13 -5.95 -5.34
CA VAL A 35 -12.91 -4.49 -5.24
C VAL A 35 -13.95 -3.79 -4.37
N ALA A 36 -14.93 -4.52 -3.83
CA ALA A 36 -16.06 -3.93 -3.11
C ALA A 36 -15.62 -3.05 -1.92
N ALA A 37 -14.60 -3.51 -1.18
CA ALA A 37 -14.03 -2.75 -0.09
C ALA A 37 -13.48 -1.39 -0.56
N LEU A 38 -12.72 -1.36 -1.66
CA LEU A 38 -12.17 -0.12 -2.21
C LEU A 38 -13.26 0.81 -2.77
N LYS A 39 -14.26 0.26 -3.47
CA LYS A 39 -15.38 1.04 -4.02
C LYS A 39 -16.18 1.76 -2.93
N ASN A 40 -16.33 1.12 -1.78
CA ASN A 40 -17.05 1.66 -0.62
C ASN A 40 -16.14 2.42 0.35
N TYR A 41 -14.86 2.62 0.00
CA TYR A 41 -13.89 3.23 0.89
C TYR A 41 -13.84 4.75 0.69
N PHE A 42 -14.33 5.48 1.71
CA PHE A 42 -14.34 6.95 1.75
C PHE A 42 -13.49 7.45 2.93
N PRO A 43 -12.15 7.53 2.77
CA PRO A 43 -11.28 8.01 3.82
C PRO A 43 -11.51 9.51 4.09
N ARG A 44 -11.39 9.91 5.36
CA ARG A 44 -11.40 11.32 5.79
C ARG A 44 -10.03 11.95 5.48
N GLY A 45 -9.74 12.15 4.19
CA GLY A 45 -8.46 12.66 3.68
C GLY A 45 -7.66 11.63 2.87
N GLY A 46 -6.47 12.02 2.41
CA GLY A 46 -5.55 11.12 1.70
C GLY A 46 -4.96 10.07 2.62
N VAL A 47 -5.24 8.79 2.36
CA VAL A 47 -4.59 7.67 3.05
C VAL A 47 -3.45 7.13 2.21
N GLU A 48 -2.46 6.53 2.85
CA GLU A 48 -1.32 5.97 2.15
C GLU A 48 -1.72 4.75 1.29
N PHE A 49 -1.08 4.61 0.13
CA PHE A 49 -1.14 3.41 -0.69
C PHE A 49 0.22 3.02 -1.27
N VAL A 50 0.39 1.74 -1.59
CA VAL A 50 1.50 1.19 -2.35
C VAL A 50 0.97 0.35 -3.50
N TYR A 51 1.56 0.49 -4.68
CA TYR A 51 1.26 -0.30 -5.87
C TYR A 51 2.52 -1.00 -6.40
N ALA A 52 2.38 -2.28 -6.73
CA ALA A 52 3.38 -3.12 -7.36
C ALA A 52 3.00 -3.34 -8.84
N PRO A 53 3.61 -2.60 -9.80
CA PRO A 53 3.26 -2.69 -11.21
C PRO A 53 3.56 -4.05 -11.85
N LYS A 54 4.57 -4.78 -11.38
CA LYS A 54 4.95 -6.07 -11.98
C LYS A 54 3.83 -7.12 -11.97
N ASN A 55 2.96 -7.07 -10.96
CA ASN A 55 1.91 -8.07 -10.75
C ASN A 55 0.58 -7.45 -10.32
N ASN A 56 0.39 -6.16 -10.60
CA ASN A 56 -0.84 -5.43 -10.35
C ASN A 56 -1.39 -5.64 -8.94
N ARG A 57 -0.60 -5.26 -7.93
CA ARG A 57 -1.03 -5.34 -6.53
C ARG A 57 -1.06 -3.97 -5.89
N LEU A 58 -2.22 -3.60 -5.36
CA LEU A 58 -2.43 -2.40 -4.58
C LEU A 58 -2.64 -2.79 -3.12
N ALA A 59 -2.06 -2.02 -2.20
CA ALA A 59 -2.48 -1.97 -0.81
C ALA A 59 -2.70 -0.52 -0.41
N ALA A 60 -3.87 -0.22 0.13
CA ALA A 60 -4.26 1.12 0.56
C ALA A 60 -4.83 1.11 1.97
N GLY A 61 -4.71 2.23 2.67
CA GLY A 61 -5.21 2.43 4.02
C GLY A 61 -4.12 2.40 5.06
N LYS A 62 -4.52 2.24 6.32
CA LYS A 62 -3.62 2.34 7.47
C LYS A 62 -3.63 1.03 8.25
N PRO A 63 -2.51 0.28 8.27
CA PRO A 63 -2.37 -0.87 9.15
C PRO A 63 -2.75 -0.49 10.57
N ARG A 64 -3.58 -1.31 11.23
CA ARG A 64 -3.95 -1.06 12.62
C ARG A 64 -2.70 -1.13 13.51
N ARG A 65 -2.60 -0.22 14.49
CA ARG A 65 -1.42 -0.07 15.38
C ARG A 65 -0.99 -1.38 16.08
N HIS A 66 -1.92 -2.30 16.32
CA HIS A 66 -1.63 -3.59 16.96
C HIS A 66 -1.00 -4.64 16.05
N VAL A 67 -0.78 -4.36 14.75
CA VAL A 67 -0.26 -5.35 13.79
C VAL A 67 1.28 -5.43 13.77
N GLN A 68 1.98 -4.69 14.65
CA GLN A 68 3.43 -4.80 14.87
C GLN A 68 4.28 -4.84 13.58
N LEU A 69 3.91 -4.04 12.57
CA LEU A 69 4.74 -3.81 11.38
C LEU A 69 5.68 -2.63 11.63
N CYS A 70 6.95 -2.78 11.26
CA CYS A 70 7.97 -1.73 11.41
C CYS A 70 8.02 -0.81 10.17
N GLY A 71 8.47 0.45 10.35
CA GLY A 71 8.69 1.41 9.27
C GLY A 71 7.54 2.40 9.05
N SER A 72 7.66 3.24 8.01
CA SER A 72 6.61 4.18 7.57
C SER A 72 5.36 3.44 7.10
N THR A 73 4.19 4.10 7.05
CA THR A 73 2.94 3.46 6.58
C THR A 73 3.11 2.80 5.22
N HIS A 74 3.84 3.44 4.28
CA HIS A 74 4.14 2.86 2.98
C HIS A 74 4.97 1.57 3.09
N GLN A 75 5.99 1.50 3.94
CA GLN A 75 6.78 0.28 4.14
C GLN A 75 5.93 -0.85 4.74
N GLN A 76 5.02 -0.52 5.67
CA GLN A 76 4.09 -1.49 6.24
C GLN A 76 3.10 -2.02 5.19
N LEU A 77 2.62 -1.16 4.29
CA LEU A 77 1.77 -1.55 3.16
C LEU A 77 2.52 -2.44 2.17
N ALA A 78 3.77 -2.11 1.84
CA ALA A 78 4.64 -2.93 0.99
C ALA A 78 4.84 -4.35 1.57
N ALA A 79 5.06 -4.45 2.89
CA ALA A 79 5.16 -5.74 3.58
C ALA A 79 3.85 -6.54 3.49
N SER A 80 2.69 -5.87 3.56
CA SER A 80 1.37 -6.52 3.51
C SER A 80 1.07 -7.21 2.16
N ILE A 81 1.62 -6.71 1.05
CA ILE A 81 1.46 -7.31 -0.28
C ILE A 81 2.55 -8.33 -0.62
N LYS A 82 3.40 -8.67 0.37
CA LYS A 82 4.55 -9.56 0.23
C LYS A 82 5.46 -9.15 -0.92
N ALA A 83 5.67 -7.84 -1.08
CA ALA A 83 6.63 -7.34 -2.06
C ALA A 83 8.03 -7.87 -1.72
N THR A 84 8.74 -8.35 -2.73
CA THR A 84 10.14 -8.78 -2.56
C THR A 84 11.05 -7.55 -2.51
N PRO A 85 12.24 -7.62 -1.88
CA PRO A 85 13.16 -6.47 -1.79
C PRO A 85 13.51 -5.80 -3.13
N ASN A 86 13.46 -6.56 -4.24
CA ASN A 86 13.75 -6.07 -5.59
C ASN A 86 12.49 -5.71 -6.39
N SER A 87 11.31 -5.68 -5.75
CA SER A 87 10.09 -5.24 -6.41
C SER A 87 10.14 -3.73 -6.61
N VAL A 88 9.98 -3.26 -7.85
CA VAL A 88 9.61 -1.87 -8.10
C VAL A 88 8.26 -1.65 -7.43
N LEU A 89 8.24 -0.76 -6.46
CA LEU A 89 7.04 -0.32 -5.75
C LEU A 89 6.94 1.18 -5.92
N VAL A 90 5.73 1.62 -6.23
CA VAL A 90 5.36 3.04 -6.24
C VAL A 90 4.35 3.29 -5.13
N GLY A 91 4.25 4.51 -4.66
CA GLY A 91 3.35 4.83 -3.56
C GLY A 91 2.92 6.28 -3.56
N GLY A 92 1.90 6.56 -2.77
CA GLY A 92 1.34 7.89 -2.68
C GLY A 92 0.19 7.95 -1.71
N THR A 93 -0.74 8.88 -1.93
CA THR A 93 -1.99 8.98 -1.19
C THR A 93 -3.20 8.67 -2.07
N LEU A 94 -4.24 8.11 -1.47
CA LEU A 94 -5.53 7.80 -2.08
C LEU A 94 -6.63 8.47 -1.29
N SER A 95 -7.51 9.19 -1.98
CA SER A 95 -8.71 9.80 -1.42
C SER A 95 -9.90 9.67 -2.38
N ARG A 96 -11.03 10.26 -2.01
CA ARG A 96 -12.27 10.27 -2.79
C ARG A 96 -12.71 11.72 -2.96
N ASP A 97 -13.18 12.06 -4.16
CA ASP A 97 -13.88 13.32 -4.37
C ASP A 97 -15.39 13.17 -4.07
N ALA A 98 -16.15 14.26 -4.27
CA ALA A 98 -17.60 14.27 -4.09
C ALA A 98 -18.36 13.43 -5.14
N THR A 99 -17.76 13.14 -6.31
CA THR A 99 -18.37 12.33 -7.37
C THR A 99 -18.17 10.83 -7.15
N GLY A 100 -17.26 10.46 -6.24
CA GLY A 100 -16.83 9.08 -6.05
C GLY A 100 -15.75 8.64 -7.04
N ALA A 101 -14.99 9.57 -7.63
CA ALA A 101 -13.72 9.28 -8.28
C ALA A 101 -12.66 8.90 -7.23
N LEU A 102 -11.72 8.05 -7.64
CA LEU A 102 -10.50 7.78 -6.87
C LEU A 102 -9.48 8.86 -7.20
N LEU A 103 -9.11 9.65 -6.22
CA LEU A 103 -8.02 10.62 -6.34
C LEU A 103 -6.76 9.97 -5.81
N THR A 104 -5.68 10.00 -6.60
CA THR A 104 -4.39 9.43 -6.20
C THR A 104 -3.26 10.41 -6.45
N SER A 105 -2.21 10.34 -5.63
CA SER A 105 -1.01 11.15 -5.79
C SER A 105 0.26 10.30 -5.79
N GLU A 106 1.41 10.94 -5.94
CA GLU A 106 2.75 10.34 -5.79
C GLU A 106 3.40 10.67 -4.44
N GLN A 107 2.64 11.22 -3.49
CA GLN A 107 3.16 11.69 -2.21
C GLN A 107 3.63 10.52 -1.32
N SER A 108 4.89 10.12 -1.50
CA SER A 108 5.56 9.09 -0.71
C SER A 108 7.06 9.32 -0.66
N GLY A 109 7.63 9.47 0.54
CA GLY A 109 9.08 9.65 0.70
C GLY A 109 9.94 8.42 0.37
N HIS A 110 9.34 7.24 0.20
CA HIS A 110 10.07 5.99 -0.11
C HIS A 110 9.81 5.46 -1.52
N TYR A 111 8.68 5.83 -2.11
CA TYR A 111 8.18 5.24 -3.35
C TYR A 111 7.59 6.26 -4.32
N GLY A 112 7.64 7.56 -4.01
CA GLY A 112 7.15 8.62 -4.89
C GLY A 112 8.09 8.91 -6.06
N ASP A 113 9.39 8.70 -5.86
CA ASP A 113 10.45 8.88 -6.86
C ASP A 113 10.48 7.77 -7.93
N LYS A 114 9.73 6.68 -7.73
CA LYS A 114 9.74 5.50 -8.60
C LYS A 114 8.64 5.51 -9.65
N TRP A 115 7.76 6.51 -9.62
CA TRP A 115 6.75 6.67 -10.64
C TRP A 115 7.39 7.03 -11.98
N THR A 116 6.91 6.40 -13.04
CA THR A 116 7.28 6.70 -14.43
C THR A 116 6.02 6.92 -15.23
N PRO A 117 6.07 7.61 -16.39
CA PRO A 117 4.90 7.77 -17.26
C PRO A 117 4.19 6.44 -17.58
N VAL A 118 4.96 5.38 -17.81
CA VAL A 118 4.43 4.04 -18.09
C VAL A 118 3.68 3.47 -16.88
N ILE A 119 4.24 3.60 -15.67
CA ILE A 119 3.59 3.08 -14.46
C ILE A 119 2.33 3.89 -14.13
N ARG A 120 2.32 5.21 -14.33
CA ARG A 120 1.14 6.08 -14.14
C ARG A 120 -0.03 5.62 -15.02
N ILE A 121 0.24 5.42 -16.30
CA ILE A 121 -0.75 4.97 -17.29
C ILE A 121 -1.26 3.57 -16.91
N GLN A 122 -0.35 2.63 -16.65
CA GLN A 122 -0.69 1.26 -16.26
C GLN A 122 -1.59 1.24 -15.02
N PHE A 123 -1.17 1.94 -13.96
CA PHE A 123 -1.89 1.98 -12.69
C PHE A 123 -3.31 2.53 -12.86
N THR A 124 -3.44 3.65 -13.58
CA THR A 124 -4.72 4.34 -13.78
C THR A 124 -5.69 3.46 -14.58
N ILE A 125 -5.25 2.93 -15.73
CA ILE A 125 -6.07 2.04 -16.57
C ILE A 125 -6.47 0.79 -15.79
N TRP A 126 -5.51 0.15 -15.13
CA TRP A 126 -5.77 -1.06 -14.37
C TRP A 126 -6.79 -0.81 -13.26
N LEU A 127 -6.62 0.23 -12.44
CA LEU A 127 -7.50 0.48 -11.31
C LEU A 127 -8.90 0.91 -11.76
N MET A 128 -9.01 1.70 -12.83
CA MET A 128 -10.29 2.02 -13.46
C MET A 128 -11.01 0.76 -13.94
N ALA A 129 -10.31 -0.13 -14.67
CA ALA A 129 -10.88 -1.37 -15.17
C ALA A 129 -11.35 -2.30 -14.04
N ARG A 130 -10.59 -2.38 -12.94
CA ARG A 130 -10.92 -3.21 -11.78
C ARG A 130 -12.14 -2.68 -11.01
N THR A 131 -12.27 -1.37 -10.87
CA THR A 131 -13.27 -0.75 -9.98
C THR A 131 -14.55 -0.28 -10.70
N GLY A 132 -14.43 0.05 -11.99
CA GLY A 132 -15.45 0.76 -12.76
C GLY A 132 -15.60 2.23 -12.33
N LEU A 133 -14.63 2.78 -11.59
CA LEU A 133 -14.63 4.15 -11.10
C LEU A 133 -13.59 4.99 -11.86
N PRO A 134 -13.85 6.28 -12.10
CA PRO A 134 -12.81 7.19 -12.57
C PRO A 134 -11.63 7.23 -11.60
N VAL A 135 -10.41 7.26 -12.15
CA VAL A 135 -9.17 7.44 -11.39
C VAL A 135 -8.48 8.69 -11.91
N ILE A 136 -8.27 9.66 -11.02
CA ILE A 136 -7.52 10.88 -11.30
C ILE A 136 -6.19 10.77 -10.56
N HIS A 137 -5.08 10.78 -11.30
CA HIS A 137 -3.74 10.63 -10.75
C HIS A 137 -2.97 11.95 -10.86
N TYR A 138 -2.70 12.58 -9.72
CA TYR A 138 -1.93 13.80 -9.61
C TYR A 138 -0.44 13.46 -9.44
N TYR A 139 0.38 14.05 -10.29
CA TYR A 139 1.83 14.03 -10.16
C TYR A 139 2.34 15.46 -10.15
N GLU A 140 3.40 15.71 -9.41
CA GLU A 140 4.15 16.97 -9.54
C GLU A 140 5.11 16.80 -10.71
N GLU A 141 5.04 17.70 -11.70
CA GLU A 141 6.10 17.79 -12.69
C GLU A 141 7.38 18.20 -11.95
N GLN A 142 8.32 17.26 -11.85
CA GLN A 142 9.64 17.59 -11.36
C GLN A 142 10.31 18.50 -12.39
N PRO A 143 10.79 19.70 -12.00
CA PRO A 143 11.37 20.67 -12.91
C PRO A 143 12.62 20.16 -13.65
#